data_AF-A0A662XG81-F1
#
_entry.id   AF-A0A662XG81-F1
#
_cell.length_a   1.000
_cell.length_b   1.000
_cell.length_c   1.000
_cell.angle_alpha   90.00
_cell.angle_beta   90.00
_cell.angle_gamma   90.00
#
_symmetry.space_group_name_H-M   'P 1'
#
loop_
_entity.id
_entity.type
_entity.pdbx_description
1 polymer ?
#
loop_
_entity_poly.entity_id
_entity_poly.type
_entity_poly.pdbx_seq_one_letter_code
_entity_poly.pdbx_strand_id
1 'polypeptide(L)'
;MSSQVPPFHLAVPVHDLEEDADDVPVPHFGVALTVDEFHELSKRVQEQNVKFIVEPHLRFVGRKGEQWTMFFKDPSGNNLEFKAMTTPENLFAKYVEE
;
A
#
# COMPACT_ATOMS: atom_id res chain seq x y z
N MET A 1 -14.18 -3.16 -41.38
CA MET A 1 -13.41 -3.87 -40.34
C MET A 1 -13.15 -2.87 -39.22
N SER A 2 -14.06 -2.82 -38.24
CA SER A 2 -14.00 -1.84 -37.16
C SER A 2 -13.22 -2.45 -36.00
N SER A 3 -12.07 -1.86 -35.69
CA SER A 3 -11.25 -2.20 -34.54
C SER A 3 -11.98 -1.72 -33.27
N GLN A 4 -12.51 -2.64 -32.48
CA GLN A 4 -13.01 -2.35 -31.15
C GLN A 4 -11.81 -2.43 -30.19
N VAL A 5 -11.31 -1.27 -29.76
CA VAL A 5 -10.37 -1.20 -28.63
C VAL A 5 -11.13 -1.65 -27.37
N PRO A 6 -10.64 -2.65 -26.60
CA PRO A 6 -11.32 -3.04 -25.37
C PRO A 6 -11.15 -1.93 -24.32
N PRO A 7 -12.16 -1.68 -23.48
CA PRO A 7 -12.10 -0.62 -22.48
C PRO A 7 -11.00 -0.91 -21.46
N PHE A 8 -10.24 0.13 -21.10
CA PHE A 8 -9.41 0.17 -19.91
C PHE A 8 -10.30 0.06 -18.67
N HIS A 9 -10.71 -1.15 -18.29
CA HIS A 9 -11.30 -1.46 -17.00
C HIS A 9 -11.05 -2.94 -16.68
N LEU A 10 -9.86 -3.24 -16.16
CA LEU A 10 -9.65 -4.40 -15.30
C LEU A 10 -9.32 -3.85 -13.91
N ALA A 11 -10.32 -3.23 -13.30
CA ALA A 11 -10.38 -3.23 -11.84
C ALA A 11 -10.80 -4.65 -11.46
N VAL A 12 -9.85 -5.44 -10.96
CA VAL A 12 -10.15 -6.74 -10.34
C VAL A 12 -11.13 -6.46 -9.20
N PRO A 13 -12.29 -7.13 -9.14
CA PRO A 13 -13.26 -6.91 -8.07
C PRO A 13 -12.61 -7.25 -6.72
N VAL A 14 -12.60 -6.27 -5.82
CA VAL A 14 -12.05 -6.33 -4.45
C VAL A 14 -12.77 -7.31 -3.50
N HIS A 15 -13.63 -8.19 -4.02
CA HIS A 15 -14.46 -9.07 -3.19
C HIS A 15 -13.73 -10.30 -2.63
N ASP A 16 -12.51 -10.63 -3.11
CA ASP A 16 -11.77 -11.82 -2.64
C ASP A 16 -10.72 -11.51 -1.54
N LEU A 17 -10.72 -10.30 -0.97
CA LEU A 17 -9.73 -9.83 0.04
C LEU A 17 -10.37 -9.42 1.38
N GLU A 18 -11.52 -9.99 1.74
CA GLU A 18 -12.39 -9.49 2.82
C GLU A 18 -11.77 -9.40 4.22
N GLU A 19 -10.68 -10.11 4.54
CA GLU A 19 -10.15 -10.14 5.92
C GLU A 19 -8.94 -9.21 6.18
N ASP A 20 -8.32 -8.63 5.15
CA ASP A 20 -7.14 -7.78 5.32
C ASP A 20 -7.36 -6.32 4.91
N ALA A 21 -8.48 -5.95 4.30
CA ALA A 21 -8.62 -4.66 3.64
C ALA A 21 -8.72 -3.47 4.63
N ASP A 22 -7.60 -2.79 4.88
CA ASP A 22 -7.62 -1.42 5.41
C ASP A 22 -8.53 -0.53 4.56
N ASP A 23 -9.24 0.41 5.18
CA ASP A 23 -9.96 1.47 4.50
C ASP A 23 -8.96 2.47 3.89
N VAL A 24 -8.33 2.04 2.79
CA VAL A 24 -7.24 2.77 2.12
C VAL A 24 -7.82 4.00 1.41
N PRO A 25 -7.45 5.22 1.83
CA PRO A 25 -8.01 6.43 1.24
C PRO A 25 -7.50 6.65 -0.18
N VAL A 26 -8.40 6.97 -1.12
CA VAL A 26 -8.07 7.27 -2.52
C VAL A 26 -8.48 8.71 -2.86
N PRO A 27 -7.67 9.50 -3.60
CA PRO A 27 -6.33 9.17 -4.07
C PRO A 27 -5.28 9.23 -2.95
N HIS A 28 -4.22 8.45 -3.10
CA HIS A 28 -3.00 8.53 -2.29
C HIS A 28 -1.77 8.40 -3.19
N PHE A 29 -0.63 8.82 -2.68
CA PHE A 29 0.68 8.61 -3.28
C PHE A 29 1.74 8.49 -2.18
N GLY A 30 2.94 8.08 -2.52
CA GLY A 30 4.05 8.14 -1.57
C GLY A 30 5.24 7.32 -2.02
N VAL A 31 5.91 6.67 -1.07
CA VAL A 31 7.26 6.13 -1.27
C VAL A 31 7.33 4.67 -0.80
N ALA A 32 7.92 3.83 -1.65
CA ALA A 32 8.39 2.50 -1.26
C ALA A 32 9.79 2.64 -0.63
N LEU A 33 9.92 2.19 0.62
CA LEU A 33 11.13 2.31 1.44
C LEU A 33 11.73 0.92 1.71
N THR A 34 12.96 0.90 2.23
CA THR A 34 13.45 -0.26 2.95
C THR A 34 12.69 -0.44 4.29
N VAL A 35 12.74 -1.64 4.87
CA VAL A 35 12.09 -1.92 6.16
C VAL A 35 12.66 -1.05 7.29
N ASP A 36 13.98 -0.83 7.30
CA ASP A 36 14.63 0.02 8.30
C ASP A 36 14.18 1.48 8.18
N GLU A 37 14.17 2.04 6.97
CA GLU A 37 13.68 3.40 6.71
C GLU A 37 12.19 3.56 7.04
N PHE A 38 11.38 2.52 6.80
CA PHE A 38 9.97 2.53 7.17
C PHE A 38 9.81 2.65 8.70
N HIS A 39 10.53 1.86 9.48
CA HIS A 39 10.46 1.93 10.94
C HIS A 39 11.03 3.25 11.49
N GLU A 40 12.10 3.78 10.90
CA GLU A 40 12.63 5.10 11.27
C GLU A 40 11.60 6.20 11.01
N LEU A 41 10.98 6.22 9.83
CA LEU A 41 9.94 7.18 9.49
C LEU A 41 8.74 7.03 10.42
N SER A 42 8.28 5.81 10.65
CA SER A 42 7.15 5.50 11.54
C SER A 42 7.37 6.07 12.94
N LYS A 43 8.55 5.83 13.52
CA LYS A 43 8.93 6.37 14.82
C LYS A 43 8.92 7.89 14.83
N ARG A 44 9.51 8.54 13.82
CA ARG A 44 9.53 10.00 13.71
C ARG A 44 8.12 10.59 13.62
N VAL A 45 7.23 9.96 12.86
CA VAL A 45 5.83 10.38 12.69
C VAL A 45 5.07 10.27 14.02
N GLN A 46 5.28 9.18 14.78
CA GLN A 46 4.72 9.00 16.12
C GLN A 46 5.24 10.06 17.12
N GLU A 47 6.55 10.32 17.14
CA GLU A 47 7.17 11.32 18.03
C GLU A 47 6.63 12.74 17.79
N GLN A 48 6.25 13.04 16.55
CA GLN A 48 5.63 14.32 16.17
C GLN A 48 4.11 14.33 16.37
N ASN A 49 3.52 13.27 16.93
CA ASN A 49 2.08 13.14 17.18
C ASN A 49 1.22 13.34 15.92
N VAL A 50 1.74 12.95 14.75
CA VAL A 50 0.97 12.95 13.51
C VAL A 50 -0.05 11.83 13.57
N LYS A 51 -1.32 12.15 13.29
CA LYS A 51 -2.40 11.15 13.31
C LYS A 51 -2.33 10.24 12.09
N PHE A 52 -2.23 8.95 12.34
CA PHE A 52 -2.35 7.92 11.31
C PHE A 52 -3.81 7.75 10.86
N ILE A 53 -3.99 7.50 9.57
CA ILE A 53 -5.21 6.92 8.99
C ILE A 53 -5.15 5.40 9.14
N VAL A 54 -3.99 4.83 8.81
CA VAL A 54 -3.64 3.43 9.01
C VAL A 54 -2.33 3.39 9.76
N GLU A 55 -2.33 2.77 10.94
CA GLU A 55 -1.13 2.62 11.78
C GLU A 55 -0.11 1.68 11.12
N PRO A 56 1.20 1.86 11.41
CA PRO A 56 2.26 0.99 10.88
C PRO A 56 2.06 -0.47 11.31
N HIS A 57 1.81 -1.35 10.34
CA HIS A 57 1.68 -2.78 10.59
C HIS A 57 2.07 -3.62 9.37
N LEU A 58 2.29 -4.92 9.60
CA LEU A 58 2.63 -5.89 8.57
C LEU A 58 1.36 -6.53 8.02
N ARG A 59 1.24 -6.61 6.69
CA ARG A 59 0.10 -7.21 5.97
C ARG A 59 0.57 -8.29 5.01
N PHE A 60 -0.37 -9.17 4.65
CA PHE A 60 -0.15 -10.28 3.73
C PHE A 60 0.97 -11.24 4.19
N VAL A 61 1.01 -11.54 5.49
CA VAL A 61 2.06 -12.32 6.14
C VAL A 61 2.25 -13.68 5.43
N GLY A 62 3.51 -14.00 5.10
CA GLY A 62 3.90 -15.23 4.41
C GLY A 62 3.56 -15.27 2.92
N ARG A 63 2.96 -14.22 2.34
CA ARG A 63 2.65 -14.12 0.92
C ARG A 63 3.73 -13.32 0.18
N LYS A 64 3.81 -13.43 -1.15
CA LYS A 64 4.72 -12.59 -1.97
C LYS A 64 4.51 -11.10 -1.73
N GLY A 65 3.27 -10.70 -1.43
CA GLY A 65 2.88 -9.34 -1.11
C GLY A 65 3.19 -8.88 0.31
N GLU A 66 3.88 -9.67 1.12
CA GLU A 66 4.17 -9.31 2.53
C GLU A 66 4.89 -7.97 2.61
N GLN A 67 4.25 -7.02 3.28
CA GLN A 67 4.73 -5.64 3.35
C GLN A 67 4.30 -4.96 4.64
N TRP A 68 5.11 -4.01 5.07
CA TRP A 68 4.71 -2.99 6.02
C TRP A 68 3.97 -1.87 5.29
N THR A 69 2.95 -1.31 5.93
CA THR A 69 2.22 -0.15 5.41
C THR A 69 1.82 0.82 6.52
N MET A 70 1.76 2.11 6.20
CA MET A 70 1.15 3.14 7.04
C MET A 70 0.61 4.28 6.17
N PHE A 71 -0.41 4.96 6.68
CA PHE A 71 -1.04 6.10 6.01
C PHE A 71 -1.22 7.27 6.97
N PHE A 72 -0.96 8.49 6.50
CA PHE A 72 -1.29 9.73 7.20
C PHE A 72 -1.44 10.90 6.21
N LYS A 73 -1.93 12.05 6.69
CA LYS A 73 -2.10 13.24 5.85
C LYS A 73 -0.90 14.18 5.92
N ASP A 74 -0.56 14.80 4.80
CA ASP A 74 0.30 15.98 4.79
C ASP A 74 -0.47 17.25 5.23
N PRO A 75 0.20 18.40 5.43
CA PRO A 75 -0.45 19.65 5.81
C PRO A 75 -1.46 20.19 4.77
N SER A 76 -1.38 19.74 3.52
CA SER A 76 -2.33 20.08 2.45
C SER A 76 -3.53 19.13 2.40
N GLY A 77 -3.57 18.10 3.26
CA GLY A 77 -4.66 17.13 3.35
C GLY A 77 -4.52 15.94 2.39
N ASN A 78 -3.42 15.82 1.65
CA ASN A 78 -3.16 14.69 0.76
C ASN A 78 -2.93 13.42 1.56
N ASN A 79 -3.44 12.28 1.08
CA ASN A 79 -3.19 10.99 1.72
C ASN A 79 -1.82 10.46 1.25
N LEU A 80 -0.93 10.23 2.20
CA LEU A 80 0.39 9.65 1.94
C LEU A 80 0.40 8.17 2.32
N GLU A 81 0.87 7.33 1.41
CA GLU A 81 1.21 5.92 1.68
C GLU A 81 2.73 5.77 1.81
N PHE A 82 3.17 5.12 2.88
CA PHE A 82 4.54 4.61 2.96
C PHE A 82 4.47 3.11 3.14
N LYS A 83 5.31 2.38 2.41
CA LYS A 83 5.35 0.93 2.48
C LYS A 83 6.76 0.39 2.35
N ALA A 84 6.99 -0.80 2.88
CA ALA A 84 8.22 -1.55 2.71
C ALA A 84 7.91 -3.03 2.49
N MET A 85 8.30 -3.57 1.34
CA MET A 85 8.22 -5.02 1.10
C MET A 85 9.22 -5.72 2.01
N THR A 86 8.83 -6.84 2.63
CA THR A 86 9.80 -7.69 3.35
C THR A 86 10.75 -8.39 2.38
N THR A 87 10.31 -8.59 1.14
CA THR A 87 11.12 -9.04 0.01
C THR A 87 11.08 -7.99 -1.11
N PRO A 88 12.10 -7.12 -1.24
CA PRO A 88 12.10 -5.98 -2.17
C PRO A 88 11.82 -6.33 -3.63
N GLU A 89 12.24 -7.52 -4.08
CA GLU A 89 12.05 -8.02 -5.44
C GLU A 89 10.56 -8.20 -5.77
N ASN A 90 9.71 -8.36 -4.76
CA ASN A 90 8.27 -8.56 -4.93
C ASN A 90 7.49 -7.26 -5.15
N LEU A 91 8.13 -6.08 -5.10
CA LEU A 91 7.44 -4.78 -5.21
C LEU A 91 6.55 -4.67 -6.46
N PHE A 92 6.96 -5.30 -7.57
CA PHE A 92 6.20 -5.37 -8.82
C PHE A 92 5.90 -6.80 -9.25
N ALA A 93 6.05 -7.77 -8.34
CA ALA A 93 5.73 -9.15 -8.65
C ALA A 93 4.22 -9.27 -8.93
N LYS A 94 3.90 -10.02 -9.98
CA LYS A 94 2.51 -10.38 -10.25
C LYS A 94 2.08 -11.45 -9.25
N TYR A 95 0.89 -11.29 -8.70
CA TYR A 95 0.19 -12.41 -8.09
C TYR A 95 -0.17 -13.38 -9.21
N VAL A 96 0.40 -14.58 -9.15
CA VAL A 96 0.01 -15.69 -10.01
C VAL A 96 -0.69 -16.65 -9.06
N GLU A 97 -2.00 -16.79 -9.20
CA GLU A 97 -2.73 -17.89 -8.59
C GLU A 97 -2.47 -19.13 -9.44
N GLU A 98 -2.00 -20.22 -8.82
CA GLU A 98 -1.87 -21.54 -9.46
C GLU A 98 -3.18 -22.33 -9.35
#